data_AF-A0A7J2K6S2-F1
#
_entry.id   AF-A0A7J2K6S2-F1
#
_cell.length_a   1.000
_cell.length_b   1.000
_cell.length_c   1.000
_cell.angle_alpha   90.00
_cell.angle_beta   90.00
_cell.angle_gamma   90.00
#
_symmetry.space_group_name_H-M   'P 1'
#
loop_
_entity.id
_entity.type
_entity.pdbx_description
1 polymer ?
#
loop_
_entity_poly.entity_id
_entity_poly.type
_entity_poly.pdbx_seq_one_letter_code
_entity_poly.pdbx_strand_id
1 'polypeptide(L)'
;MRIREAQQRILKFEEERCWNRFKESQIFTHLIEELSEIGRHILVRERYKVPGLGHELPSEDVSREFAQAFTLFLQLTNRFNVDLEDAFKRELEIMEKRFPSEKWRRHFEEESK
;
A
#
# COMPACT_ATOMS: atom_id res chain seq x y z
N MET A 1 -2.12 -12.15 -11.16
CA MET A 1 -1.66 -11.05 -12.04
C MET A 1 -0.30 -10.61 -11.53
N ARG A 2 0.69 -10.44 -12.42
CA ARG A 2 2.01 -9.90 -12.06
C ARG A 2 1.92 -8.39 -11.78
N ILE A 3 2.90 -7.80 -11.09
CA ILE A 3 2.89 -6.35 -10.79
C ILE A 3 2.88 -5.56 -12.09
N ARG A 4 3.73 -5.94 -13.05
CA ARG A 4 3.78 -5.27 -14.35
C ARG A 4 2.44 -5.36 -15.11
N GLU A 5 1.75 -6.49 -15.03
CA GLU A 5 0.42 -6.66 -15.63
C GLU A 5 -0.64 -5.78 -14.96
N ALA A 6 -0.60 -5.67 -13.63
CA ALA A 6 -1.49 -4.79 -12.87
C ALA A 6 -1.26 -3.33 -13.25
N GLN A 7 0.00 -2.91 -13.29
CA GLN A 7 0.41 -1.56 -13.63
C GLN A 7 -0.09 -1.14 -15.02
N GLN A 8 0.08 -2.02 -16.03
CA GLN A 8 -0.41 -1.77 -17.40
C GLN A 8 -1.94 -1.75 -17.48
N ARG A 9 -2.62 -2.61 -16.71
CA ARG A 9 -4.09 -2.61 -16.65
C ARG A 9 -4.63 -1.31 -16.05
N ILE A 10 -3.99 -0.78 -15.01
CA ILE A 10 -4.36 0.51 -14.40
C ILE A 10 -4.10 1.66 -15.36
N LEU A 11 -2.95 1.67 -16.05
CA LEU A 11 -2.65 2.70 -17.06
C LEU A 11 -3.75 2.77 -18.12
N LYS A 12 -4.12 1.62 -18.71
CA LYS A 12 -5.19 1.55 -19.70
C LYS A 12 -6.54 2.02 -19.13
N PHE A 13 -6.86 1.58 -17.91
CA PHE A 13 -8.10 1.99 -17.23
C PHE A 13 -8.19 3.51 -17.05
N GLU A 14 -7.08 4.17 -16.70
CA GLU A 14 -6.98 5.62 -16.57
C GLU A 14 -7.17 6.31 -17.93
N GLU A 15 -6.47 5.85 -18.96
CA GLU A 15 -6.53 6.42 -20.31
C GLU A 15 -7.94 6.37 -20.91
N GLU A 16 -8.62 5.23 -20.78
CA GLU A 16 -10.00 5.02 -21.24
C GLU A 16 -11.00 6.01 -20.63
N ARG A 17 -10.68 6.58 -19.46
CA ARG A 17 -11.53 7.52 -18.72
C ARG A 17 -10.99 8.95 -18.73
N CYS A 18 -9.90 9.20 -19.44
CA CYS A 18 -9.16 10.46 -19.41
C CYS A 18 -8.70 10.88 -18.00
N TRP A 19 -8.50 9.91 -17.11
CA TRP A 19 -7.97 10.12 -15.75
C TRP A 19 -6.46 10.39 -15.77
N ASN A 20 -5.81 10.19 -16.91
CA ASN A 20 -4.49 10.72 -17.19
C ASN A 20 -4.38 12.25 -17.00
N ARG A 21 -5.50 12.98 -16.85
CA ARG A 21 -5.53 14.43 -16.58
C ARG A 21 -5.46 14.83 -15.11
N PHE A 22 -5.67 13.91 -14.16
CA PHE A 22 -5.48 14.20 -12.74
C PHE A 22 -4.01 14.46 -12.45
N LYS A 23 -3.74 15.45 -11.59
CA LYS A 23 -2.37 15.80 -11.18
C LYS A 23 -1.84 14.78 -10.19
N GLU A 24 -0.53 14.55 -10.21
CA GLU A 24 0.17 13.64 -9.29
C GLU A 24 -0.11 14.00 -7.83
N SER A 25 -0.21 15.30 -7.52
CA SER A 25 -0.54 15.77 -6.17
C SER A 25 -1.93 15.31 -5.71
N GLN A 26 -2.91 15.24 -6.61
CA GLN A 26 -4.26 14.79 -6.28
C GLN A 26 -4.29 13.28 -6.04
N ILE A 27 -3.60 12.52 -6.89
CA ILE A 27 -3.46 11.06 -6.74
C ILE A 27 -2.73 10.74 -5.42
N PHE A 28 -1.67 11.48 -5.11
CA PHE A 28 -0.91 11.31 -3.87
C PHE A 28 -1.74 11.65 -2.63
N THR A 29 -2.49 12.76 -2.64
CA THR A 29 -3.40 13.09 -1.52
C THR A 29 -4.45 12.01 -1.32
N HIS A 30 -5.06 11.51 -2.40
CA HIS A 30 -6.04 10.42 -2.31
C HIS A 30 -5.40 9.13 -1.79
N LEU A 31 -4.16 8.82 -2.17
CA LEU A 31 -3.44 7.68 -1.60
C LEU A 31 -3.30 7.79 -0.08
N ILE A 32 -2.99 8.98 0.45
CA ILE A 32 -2.91 9.20 1.90
C ILE A 32 -4.27 8.98 2.57
N GLU A 33 -5.36 9.41 1.93
CA GLU A 33 -6.72 9.16 2.43
C GLU A 33 -7.00 7.66 2.52
N GLU A 34 -6.77 6.89 1.45
CA GLU A 34 -6.99 5.43 1.43
C GLU A 34 -6.05 4.68 2.41
N LEU A 35 -4.84 5.17 2.64
CA LEU A 35 -3.96 4.62 3.69
C LEU A 35 -4.50 4.92 5.10
N SER A 36 -5.15 6.07 5.29
CA SER A 36 -5.78 6.42 6.57
C SER A 36 -6.98 5.54 6.87
N GLU A 37 -7.68 5.07 5.83
CA GLU A 37 -8.77 4.09 5.91
C GLU A 37 -8.31 2.76 6.49
N ILE A 38 -7.21 2.21 5.94
CA ILE A 38 -6.54 1.03 6.51
C ILE A 38 -6.14 1.28 7.97
N GLY A 39 -5.66 2.49 8.26
CA GLY A 39 -5.35 2.95 9.61
C GLY A 39 -6.57 2.86 10.55
N ARG A 40 -7.78 3.19 10.10
CA ARG A 40 -9.00 3.06 10.90
C ARG A 40 -9.25 1.62 11.33
N HIS A 41 -9.09 0.65 10.41
CA HIS A 41 -9.20 -0.77 10.73
C HIS A 41 -8.18 -1.22 11.76
N ILE A 42 -6.92 -0.78 11.64
CA ILE A 42 -5.84 -1.10 12.59
C ILE A 42 -6.20 -0.59 13.99
N LEU A 43 -6.58 0.69 14.10
CA LEU A 43 -6.89 1.32 15.39
C LEU A 43 -8.08 0.66 16.10
N VAL A 44 -9.06 0.17 15.36
CA VAL A 44 -10.18 -0.60 15.92
C VAL A 44 -9.70 -2.00 16.36
N ARG A 45 -8.90 -2.68 15.52
CA ARG A 45 -8.35 -4.02 15.84
C ARG A 45 -7.48 -4.00 17.10
N GLU A 46 -6.73 -2.93 17.30
CA GLU A 46 -5.85 -2.71 18.46
C GLU A 46 -6.61 -2.18 19.69
N ARG A 47 -7.94 -2.04 19.61
CA ARG A 47 -8.83 -1.53 20.67
C ARG A 47 -8.53 -0.11 21.11
N TYR A 48 -7.79 0.67 20.32
CA TYR A 48 -7.61 2.10 20.55
C TYR A 48 -8.90 2.86 20.25
N LYS A 49 -9.53 2.59 19.09
CA LYS A 49 -10.86 3.09 18.75
C LYS A 49 -11.92 2.03 19.05
N VAL A 50 -12.68 2.23 20.13
CA VAL A 50 -13.71 1.29 20.57
C VAL A 50 -15.08 1.66 19.99
N PRO A 51 -15.70 0.79 19.16
CA PRO A 51 -17.02 1.05 18.60
C PRO A 51 -18.07 1.29 19.69
N GLY A 52 -18.89 2.32 19.52
CA GLY A 52 -19.92 2.71 20.49
C GLY A 52 -19.44 3.60 21.63
N LEU A 53 -18.13 3.85 21.76
CA LEU A 53 -17.54 4.82 22.69
C LEU A 53 -16.99 6.05 21.95
N GLY A 54 -17.83 6.67 21.10
CA GLY A 54 -17.44 7.82 20.28
C GLY A 54 -16.71 7.46 18.96
N HIS A 55 -16.60 6.16 18.66
CA HIS A 55 -16.06 5.68 17.40
C HIS A 55 -17.04 4.73 16.71
N GLU A 56 -17.01 4.75 15.38
CA GLU A 56 -17.77 3.85 14.51
C GLU A 56 -16.85 2.76 13.97
N LEU A 57 -17.45 1.64 13.54
CA LEU A 57 -16.74 0.66 12.76
C LEU A 57 -16.40 1.25 11.38
N PRO A 58 -15.27 0.85 10.77
CA PRO A 58 -15.01 1.17 9.37
C PRO A 58 -16.17 0.68 8.49
N SER A 59 -16.56 1.49 7.53
CA SER A 59 -17.73 1.24 6.68
C SER A 59 -17.45 0.31 5.50
N GLU A 60 -16.18 0.17 5.11
CA GLU A 60 -15.76 -0.66 3.99
C GLU A 60 -15.01 -1.91 4.48
N ASP A 61 -14.84 -2.87 3.58
CA ASP A 61 -13.95 -4.01 3.80
C ASP A 61 -12.51 -3.54 3.60
N VAL A 62 -11.65 -3.77 4.60
CA VAL A 62 -10.22 -3.46 4.56
C VAL A 62 -9.54 -3.96 3.28
N SER A 63 -10.01 -5.07 2.70
CA SER A 63 -9.48 -5.60 1.43
C SER A 63 -9.64 -4.62 0.27
N ARG A 64 -10.74 -3.85 0.26
CA ARG A 64 -11.02 -2.81 -0.75
C ARG A 64 -10.10 -1.61 -0.59
N GLU A 65 -9.87 -1.18 0.65
CA GLU A 65 -8.97 -0.07 0.96
C GLU A 65 -7.53 -0.38 0.53
N PHE A 66 -7.03 -1.59 0.81
CA PHE A 66 -5.73 -2.04 0.32
C PHE A 66 -5.68 -2.04 -1.22
N ALA A 67 -6.74 -2.46 -1.90
CA ALA A 67 -6.81 -2.45 -3.35
C ALA A 67 -6.86 -1.02 -3.93
N GLN A 68 -7.57 -0.09 -3.29
CA GLN A 68 -7.62 1.32 -3.66
C GLN A 68 -6.26 1.99 -3.48
N ALA A 69 -5.64 1.83 -2.31
CA ALA A 69 -4.31 2.35 -2.03
C ALA A 69 -3.28 1.79 -3.03
N PHE A 70 -3.31 0.48 -3.30
CA PHE A 70 -2.42 -0.12 -4.30
C PHE A 70 -2.68 0.41 -5.71
N THR A 71 -3.95 0.62 -6.09
CA THR A 71 -4.31 1.21 -7.39
C THR A 71 -3.75 2.61 -7.54
N LEU A 72 -3.95 3.49 -6.57
CA LEU A 72 -3.43 4.86 -6.57
C LEU A 72 -1.89 4.87 -6.60
N PHE A 73 -1.25 3.94 -5.89
CA PHE A 73 0.19 3.76 -5.96
C PHE A 73 0.67 3.37 -7.37
N LEU A 74 -0.02 2.43 -8.04
CA LEU A 74 0.29 2.07 -9.44
C LEU A 74 0.07 3.25 -10.41
N GLN A 75 -0.93 4.09 -10.19
CA GLN A 75 -1.11 5.31 -10.97
C GLN A 75 0.11 6.23 -10.84
N LEU A 76 0.61 6.44 -9.62
CA LEU A 76 1.81 7.23 -9.39
C LEU A 76 3.04 6.61 -10.07
N THR A 77 3.26 5.29 -9.95
CA THR A 77 4.42 4.66 -10.61
C THR A 77 4.35 4.80 -12.13
N ASN A 78 3.14 4.77 -12.72
CA ASN A 78 2.94 5.11 -14.12
C ASN A 78 3.34 6.55 -14.46
N ARG A 79 2.98 7.54 -13.62
CA ARG A 79 3.35 8.96 -13.85
C ARG A 79 4.84 9.21 -13.80
N PHE A 80 5.54 8.50 -12.92
CA PHE A 80 7.00 8.56 -12.82
C PHE A 80 7.72 7.65 -13.83
N ASN A 81 6.98 6.95 -14.70
CA ASN A 81 7.54 6.00 -15.68
C ASN A 81 8.45 4.94 -15.03
N VAL A 82 8.03 4.43 -13.86
CA VAL A 82 8.76 3.42 -13.09
C VAL A 82 8.25 2.04 -13.45
N ASP A 83 9.14 1.12 -13.85
CA ASP A 83 8.82 -0.31 -13.84
C ASP A 83 8.82 -0.81 -12.39
N LEU A 84 7.63 -0.88 -11.78
CA LEU A 84 7.51 -1.20 -10.36
C LEU A 84 7.96 -2.64 -10.06
N GLU A 85 7.72 -3.58 -10.97
CA GLU A 85 8.10 -4.97 -10.74
C GLU A 85 9.62 -5.13 -10.68
N ASP A 86 10.34 -4.48 -11.59
CA ASP A 86 11.80 -4.50 -11.60
C ASP A 86 12.39 -3.72 -10.41
N ALA A 87 11.83 -2.54 -10.10
CA ALA A 87 12.23 -1.76 -8.93
C ALA A 87 12.05 -2.55 -7.63
N PHE A 88 10.91 -3.23 -7.47
CA PHE A 88 10.62 -4.06 -6.29
C PHE A 88 11.59 -5.23 -6.16
N LYS A 89 11.90 -5.94 -7.25
CA LYS A 89 12.88 -7.05 -7.23
C LYS A 89 14.25 -6.58 -6.76
N ARG A 90 14.75 -5.48 -7.32
CA ARG A 90 16.07 -4.93 -6.94
C ARG A 90 16.10 -4.48 -5.49
N GLU A 91 15.05 -3.80 -5.02
CA GLU A 91 14.98 -3.36 -3.62
C GLU A 91 14.90 -4.55 -2.67
N LEU A 92 14.16 -5.60 -3.02
CA LEU A 92 14.09 -6.81 -2.21
C LEU A 92 15.48 -7.47 -2.04
N GLU A 93 16.25 -7.58 -3.12
CA GLU A 93 17.63 -8.11 -3.05
C GLU A 93 18.54 -7.24 -2.17
N ILE A 94 18.36 -5.91 -2.19
CA ILE A 94 19.09 -4.97 -1.32
C ILE A 94 18.67 -5.19 0.14
N MET A 95 17.37 -5.29 0.40
CA MET A 95 16.81 -5.51 1.73
C MET A 95 17.28 -6.85 2.34
N GLU A 96 17.28 -7.93 1.56
CA GLU A 96 17.75 -9.25 2.02
C GLU A 96 19.22 -9.24 2.45
N LYS A 97 20.06 -8.49 1.73
CA LYS A 97 21.48 -8.30 2.09
C LYS A 97 21.63 -7.40 3.32
N ARG A 98 20.84 -6.32 3.40
CA ARG A 98 20.88 -5.35 4.50
C ARG A 98 20.33 -5.91 5.80
N PHE A 99 19.37 -6.84 5.73
CA PHE A 99 18.64 -7.40 6.86
C PHE A 99 18.69 -8.94 6.87
N PRO A 100 19.84 -9.55 7.23
CA PRO A 100 19.99 -11.01 7.22
C PRO A 100 19.00 -11.71 8.16
N SER A 101 18.28 -12.70 7.63
CA SER A 101 17.19 -13.39 8.35
C SER A 101 17.64 -14.07 9.65
N GLU A 102 18.83 -14.69 9.67
CA GLU A 102 19.36 -15.36 10.85
C GLU A 102 19.62 -14.39 12.01
N LYS A 103 20.18 -13.20 11.71
CA LYS A 103 20.47 -12.18 12.72
C LYS A 103 19.19 -11.63 13.35
N TRP A 104 18.19 -11.35 12.52
CA TRP A 104 16.89 -10.86 12.99
C TRP A 104 16.12 -11.89 13.82
N ARG A 105 16.11 -13.17 13.40
CA ARG A 105 15.46 -14.23 14.18
C ARG A 105 16.08 -14.36 15.56
N ARG A 106 17.43 -14.43 15.62
CA ARG A 106 18.15 -14.56 16.89
C ARG A 106 17.83 -13.42 17.85
N HIS A 107 17.79 -12.18 17.37
CA HIS A 107 17.46 -11.01 18.19
C HIS A 107 16.10 -11.15 18.89
N PHE A 108 15.03 -11.50 18.18
CA PHE A 108 13.69 -11.63 18.78
C PHE A 108 13.53 -12.90 19.64
N GLU A 109 14.22 -13.99 19.31
CA GLU A 109 14.24 -15.21 20.14
C GLU A 109 14.95 -14.98 21.48
N GLU A 110 15.94 -14.10 21.52
CA GLU A 110 16.64 -13.70 22.75
C GLU A 110 15.81 -12.71 23.58
N GLU A 111 15.09 -11.77 22.97
CA GLU A 111 14.19 -10.84 23.69
C GLU A 111 12.92 -11.52 24.27
N SER A 112 12.53 -12.68 23.74
CA SER A 112 11.35 -13.43 24.20
C SER A 112 11.64 -14.39 25.37
N LYS A 113 12.87 -14.41 25.89
CA LYS A 113 13.31 -15.22 27.04
C LYS A 113 13.41 -14.37 28.31
#